data_AF-A0A819S675-F1
#
_entry.id   AF-A0A819S675-F1
#
_cell.length_a   1.000
_cell.length_b   1.000
_cell.length_c   1.000
_cell.angle_alpha   90.00
_cell.angle_beta   90.00
_cell.angle_gamma   90.00
#
_symmetry.space_group_name_H-M   'P 1'
#
loop_
_entity.id
_entity.type
_entity.pdbx_description
1 polymer ?
#
loop_
_entity_poly.entity_id
_entity_poly.type
_entity_poly.pdbx_seq_one_letter_code
_entity_poly.pdbx_strand_id
1 'polypeptide(L)'
;MEREMIFDTIDLLLLLCTDSKSLRTFLKQLSNDTWFHLFYQLTQQCNDGLGSSINSSNIHLPLTPTFDLKTMEKLGILFEKLSELTENRRLFSKYNFLYIFKEWKQKFVNDSPFLVLNMKSTLLNLEQ
;
A
#
# COMPACT_ATOMS: atom_id res chain seq x y z
N MET A 1 -4.71 -2.76 19.94
CA MET A 1 -6.12 -2.63 19.55
C MET A 1 -6.30 -2.03 18.15
N GLU A 2 -6.32 -0.71 17.91
CA GLU A 2 -6.56 -0.18 16.55
C GLU A 2 -5.50 -0.60 15.51
N ARG A 3 -4.23 -0.72 15.93
CA ARG A 3 -3.12 -1.16 15.04
C ARG A 3 -3.21 -2.63 14.63
N GLU A 4 -3.42 -3.52 15.59
CA GLU A 4 -3.61 -4.95 15.31
C GLU A 4 -4.80 -5.13 14.40
N MET A 5 -5.90 -4.39 14.63
CA MET A 5 -7.05 -4.42 13.74
C MET A 5 -6.71 -4.02 12.30
N ILE A 6 -5.83 -3.04 12.08
CA ILE A 6 -5.41 -2.66 10.71
C ILE A 6 -4.58 -3.76 10.06
N PHE A 7 -3.61 -4.34 10.77
CA PHE A 7 -2.80 -5.44 10.25
C PHE A 7 -3.66 -6.68 9.98
N ASP A 8 -4.53 -7.04 10.92
CA ASP A 8 -5.51 -8.12 10.78
C ASP A 8 -6.46 -7.87 9.62
N THR A 9 -6.87 -6.60 9.41
CA THR A 9 -7.70 -6.23 8.26
C THR A 9 -6.93 -6.42 6.96
N ILE A 10 -5.66 -5.98 6.87
CA ILE A 10 -4.85 -6.19 5.66
C ILE A 10 -4.66 -7.68 5.39
N ASP A 11 -4.43 -8.48 6.43
CA ASP A 11 -4.25 -9.93 6.32
C ASP A 11 -5.54 -10.64 5.90
N LEU A 12 -6.69 -10.22 6.44
CA LEU A 12 -8.00 -10.69 6.01
C LEU A 12 -8.29 -10.28 4.56
N LEU A 13 -8.03 -9.03 4.19
CA LEU A 13 -8.21 -8.56 2.81
C LEU A 13 -7.35 -9.35 1.85
N LEU A 14 -6.10 -9.65 2.21
CA LEU A 14 -5.20 -10.46 1.39
C LEU A 14 -5.62 -11.92 1.28
N LEU A 15 -6.07 -12.53 2.38
CA LEU A 15 -6.60 -13.88 2.39
C LEU A 15 -7.84 -13.98 1.49
N LEU A 16 -8.71 -12.97 1.53
CA LEU A 16 -9.85 -12.87 0.61
C LEU A 16 -9.40 -12.59 -0.83
N CYS A 17 -8.17 -12.09 -1.01
CA CYS A 17 -7.58 -11.80 -2.30
C CYS A 17 -6.81 -12.98 -2.95
N THR A 18 -6.65 -14.13 -2.27
CA THR A 18 -5.96 -15.30 -2.84
C THR A 18 -6.89 -16.13 -3.71
N ASP A 19 -6.61 -16.16 -5.01
CA ASP A 19 -7.10 -17.06 -6.07
C ASP A 19 -8.44 -17.77 -5.86
N SER A 20 -9.50 -16.99 -5.93
CA SER A 20 -10.86 -17.51 -6.13
C SER A 20 -11.51 -16.81 -7.32
N LYS A 21 -12.46 -17.48 -8.00
CA LYS A 21 -13.30 -16.83 -9.04
C LYS A 21 -14.06 -15.61 -8.48
N SER A 22 -14.23 -15.56 -7.15
CA SER A 22 -14.89 -14.47 -6.43
C SER A 22 -13.98 -13.27 -6.15
N LEU A 23 -12.67 -13.40 -6.37
CA LEU A 23 -11.67 -12.36 -6.14
C LEU A 23 -12.05 -11.05 -6.82
N ARG A 24 -12.39 -11.12 -8.11
CA ARG A 24 -12.74 -9.92 -8.89
C ARG A 24 -13.98 -9.23 -8.33
N THR A 25 -14.99 -10.01 -7.92
CA THR A 25 -16.21 -9.46 -7.30
C THR A 25 -15.91 -8.80 -5.97
N PHE A 26 -15.06 -9.43 -5.15
CA PHE A 26 -14.63 -8.86 -3.87
C PHE A 26 -13.84 -7.55 -4.06
N LEU A 27 -12.85 -7.53 -4.95
CA LEU A 27 -12.09 -6.32 -5.27
C LEU A 27 -12.99 -5.19 -5.78
N LYS A 28 -14.02 -5.49 -6.57
CA LYS A 28 -15.04 -4.51 -6.97
C LYS A 28 -15.84 -3.94 -5.80
N GLN A 29 -16.06 -4.69 -4.72
CA GLN A 29 -16.68 -4.15 -3.50
C GLN A 29 -15.70 -3.23 -2.74
N LEU A 30 -14.40 -3.52 -2.82
CA LEU A 30 -13.35 -2.65 -2.28
C LEU A 30 -13.10 -1.39 -3.14
N SER A 31 -13.58 -1.36 -4.39
CA SER A 31 -13.50 -0.24 -5.34
C SER A 31 -14.38 0.96 -4.97
N ASN A 32 -14.25 1.47 -3.75
CA ASN A 32 -14.99 2.64 -3.29
C ASN A 32 -14.09 3.65 -2.56
N ASP A 33 -14.64 4.85 -2.39
CA ASP A 33 -13.91 5.99 -1.84
C ASP A 33 -13.42 5.76 -0.42
N THR A 34 -14.24 5.09 0.41
CA THR A 34 -13.92 4.81 1.81
C THR A 34 -12.68 3.92 1.93
N TRP A 35 -12.61 2.84 1.14
CA TRP A 35 -11.45 1.96 1.15
C TRP A 35 -10.21 2.64 0.57
N PHE A 36 -10.33 3.36 -0.53
CA PHE A 36 -9.20 4.09 -1.10
C PHE A 36 -8.70 5.21 -0.19
N HIS A 37 -9.59 5.88 0.55
CA HIS A 37 -9.20 6.84 1.57
C HIS A 37 -8.42 6.18 2.70
N LEU A 38 -8.88 5.02 3.18
CA LEU A 38 -8.18 4.25 4.20
C LEU A 38 -6.80 3.83 3.69
N PHE A 39 -6.70 3.24 2.50
CA PHE A 39 -5.41 2.88 1.91
C PHE A 39 -4.49 4.08 1.76
N TYR A 40 -5.02 5.24 1.36
CA TYR A 40 -4.25 6.48 1.27
C TYR A 40 -3.71 6.89 2.64
N GLN A 41 -4.55 6.93 3.67
CA GLN A 41 -4.12 7.23 5.03
C GLN A 41 -3.02 6.28 5.51
N LEU A 42 -3.14 4.98 5.23
CA LEU A 42 -2.11 4.00 5.54
C LEU A 42 -0.79 4.36 4.83
N THR A 43 -0.83 4.73 3.54
CA THR A 43 0.40 5.12 2.82
C THR A 43 1.09 6.37 3.37
N GLN A 44 0.32 7.35 3.86
CA GLN A 44 0.88 8.57 4.46
C GLN A 44 1.60 8.27 5.77
N GLN A 45 1.01 7.41 6.61
CA GLN A 45 1.64 6.97 7.86
C GLN A 45 2.99 6.26 7.61
N CYS A 46 3.13 5.52 6.51
CA CYS A 46 4.39 4.89 6.12
C CYS A 46 5.48 5.89 5.69
N ASN A 47 5.09 7.04 5.13
CA ASN A 47 6.03 8.05 4.68
C ASN A 47 6.60 8.86 5.85
N ASP A 48 5.77 9.20 6.83
CA ASP A 48 6.17 10.01 8.00
C ASP A 48 7.05 9.24 9.00
N GLY A 49 6.95 7.91 9.05
CA GLY A 49 7.73 7.09 9.99
C GLY A 49 9.15 6.72 9.52
N LEU A 50 9.44 6.73 8.21
CA LEU A 50 10.74 6.28 7.68
C LEU A 50 11.73 7.41 7.39
N GLY A 51 11.33 8.68 7.58
CA GLY A 51 12.15 9.86 7.28
C GLY A 51 13.03 10.39 8.42
N SER A 52 12.96 9.81 9.62
CA SER A 52 13.59 10.36 10.83
C SER A 52 14.59 9.42 11.52
N SER A 53 15.40 8.68 10.77
CA SER A 53 16.49 7.90 11.40
C SER A 53 17.69 7.73 10.48
N ILE A 54 18.35 8.83 10.13
CA ILE A 54 19.73 8.72 9.62
C ILE A 54 20.70 9.71 10.29
N ASN A 55 20.26 10.87 10.82
CA ASN A 55 21.18 11.83 11.42
C ASN A 55 20.70 12.32 12.78
N SER A 56 21.00 11.60 13.86
CA SER A 56 21.31 12.16 15.18
C SER A 56 21.47 11.04 16.21
N SER A 57 22.64 11.03 16.84
CA SER A 57 22.94 10.33 18.09
C SER A 57 22.07 10.87 19.23
N ASN A 58 20.78 10.56 19.22
CA ASN A 58 19.84 10.69 20.33
C ASN A 58 18.71 9.68 20.08
N ILE A 59 18.50 8.78 21.03
CA ILE A 59 17.46 7.74 20.99
C ILE A 59 16.09 8.44 21.06
N HIS A 60 15.55 8.82 19.90
CA HIS A 60 14.16 9.21 19.78
C HIS A 60 13.41 8.00 19.20
N LEU A 61 12.66 7.31 20.06
CA LEU A 61 11.66 6.35 19.65
C LEU A 61 10.73 7.06 18.65
N PRO A 62 10.47 6.51 17.44
CA PRO A 62 9.60 7.18 16.48
C PRO A 62 8.23 7.39 17.13
N LEU A 63 7.84 8.66 17.29
CA LEU A 63 6.55 9.07 17.87
C LEU A 63 5.37 8.71 16.94
N THR A 64 5.67 8.29 15.71
CA THR A 64 4.72 7.84 14.70
C THR A 64 4.98 6.38 14.32
N PRO A 65 3.94 5.53 14.25
CA PRO A 65 4.09 4.11 13.98
C PRO A 65 4.55 3.86 12.54
N THR A 66 5.73 3.27 12.38
CA THR A 66 6.22 2.75 11.11
C THR A 66 5.55 1.42 10.79
N PHE A 67 4.97 1.29 9.59
CA PHE A 67 4.61 -0.02 9.06
C PHE A 67 5.88 -0.86 8.85
N ASP A 68 5.85 -2.13 9.23
CA ASP A 68 6.95 -3.03 8.93
C ASP A 68 6.99 -3.33 7.41
N LEU A 69 8.16 -3.78 6.94
CA LEU A 69 8.37 -4.06 5.52
C LEU A 69 7.40 -5.13 4.99
N LYS A 70 7.00 -6.10 5.82
CA LYS A 70 6.08 -7.16 5.42
C LYS A 70 4.67 -6.63 5.17
N THR A 71 4.18 -5.71 6.00
CA THR A 71 2.89 -5.07 5.76
C THR A 71 2.92 -4.19 4.52
N MET A 72 4.04 -3.55 4.23
CA MET A 72 4.20 -2.78 3.00
C MET A 72 4.12 -3.68 1.77
N GLU A 73 4.81 -4.83 1.79
CA GLU A 73 4.71 -5.85 0.73
C GLU A 73 3.27 -6.34 0.53
N LYS A 74 2.57 -6.59 1.63
CA LYS A 74 1.15 -6.97 1.66
C LYS A 74 0.24 -5.93 1.02
N LEU A 75 0.39 -4.65 1.40
CA LEU A 75 -0.32 -3.54 0.75
C LEU A 75 0.03 -3.43 -0.73
N GLY A 76 1.29 -3.68 -1.09
CA GLY A 76 1.75 -3.70 -2.48
C GLY A 76 0.96 -4.69 -3.35
N ILE A 77 0.69 -5.89 -2.85
CA ILE A 77 -0.14 -6.89 -3.54
C ILE A 77 -1.58 -6.40 -3.70
N LEU A 78 -2.17 -5.79 -2.67
CA LEU A 78 -3.54 -5.25 -2.76
C LEU A 78 -3.64 -4.14 -3.82
N PHE A 79 -2.68 -3.21 -3.85
CA PHE A 79 -2.66 -2.15 -4.84
C PHE A 79 -2.47 -2.68 -6.26
N GLU A 80 -1.62 -3.68 -6.43
CA GLU A 80 -1.38 -4.35 -7.71
C GLU A 80 -2.69 -4.96 -8.24
N LYS A 81 -3.37 -5.78 -7.44
CA LYS A 81 -4.68 -6.36 -7.79
C LYS A 81 -5.77 -5.30 -8.04
N LEU A 82 -5.82 -4.25 -7.22
CA LEU A 82 -6.81 -3.17 -7.39
C LEU A 82 -6.55 -2.35 -8.66
N SER A 83 -5.30 -2.25 -9.11
CA SER A 83 -4.92 -1.49 -10.31
C SER A 83 -5.31 -2.17 -11.62
N GLU A 84 -5.49 -3.49 -11.64
CA GLU A 84 -6.01 -4.23 -12.79
C GLU A 84 -7.46 -3.86 -13.13
N LEU A 85 -8.21 -3.33 -12.16
CA LEU A 85 -9.58 -2.88 -12.37
C LEU A 85 -9.59 -1.47 -12.96
N THR A 86 -9.89 -1.35 -14.24
CA THR A 86 -9.92 -0.06 -14.97
C THR A 86 -10.86 0.97 -14.34
N GLU A 87 -11.94 0.53 -13.70
CA GLU A 87 -12.87 1.37 -12.92
C GLU A 87 -12.21 2.07 -11.71
N ASN A 88 -11.11 1.54 -11.18
CA ASN A 88 -10.39 2.14 -10.05
C ASN A 88 -9.47 3.29 -10.45
N ARG A 89 -9.18 3.49 -11.74
CA ARG A 89 -8.24 4.53 -12.21
C ARG A 89 -8.57 5.91 -11.64
N ARG A 90 -9.87 6.26 -11.60
CA ARG A 90 -10.32 7.54 -11.03
C ARG A 90 -9.98 7.67 -9.54
N LEU A 91 -10.09 6.57 -8.78
CA LEU A 91 -9.75 6.54 -7.36
C LEU A 91 -8.23 6.63 -7.16
N PHE A 92 -7.44 5.90 -7.96
CA PHE A 92 -5.98 6.02 -7.95
C PHE A 92 -5.51 7.46 -8.21
N SER A 93 -6.11 8.13 -9.20
CA SER A 93 -5.82 9.53 -9.51
C SER A 93 -6.28 10.49 -8.42
N LYS A 94 -7.48 10.29 -7.84
CA LYS A 94 -8.03 11.14 -6.77
C LYS A 94 -7.08 11.26 -5.57
N TYR A 95 -6.42 10.17 -5.20
CA TYR A 95 -5.51 10.09 -4.05
C TYR A 95 -4.02 10.20 -4.44
N ASN A 96 -3.73 10.54 -5.71
CA ASN A 96 -2.36 10.72 -6.21
C ASN A 96 -1.42 9.52 -5.97
N PHE A 97 -1.96 8.30 -6.02
CA PHE A 97 -1.19 7.08 -5.74
C PHE A 97 -0.04 6.85 -6.71
N LEU A 98 -0.14 7.36 -7.94
CA LEU A 98 0.95 7.32 -8.92
C LEU A 98 2.25 7.93 -8.38
N TYR A 99 2.14 9.07 -7.72
CA TYR A 99 3.27 9.75 -7.12
C TYR A 99 3.84 8.92 -5.95
N ILE A 100 2.97 8.45 -5.06
CA ILE A 100 3.32 7.63 -3.90
C ILE A 100 4.09 6.37 -4.32
N PHE A 101 3.61 5.65 -5.34
CA PHE A 101 4.26 4.43 -5.80
C PHE A 101 5.60 4.70 -6.50
N LYS A 102 5.77 5.85 -7.16
CA LYS A 102 7.07 6.28 -7.70
C LYS A 102 8.07 6.54 -6.58
N GLU A 103 7.66 7.20 -5.50
CA GLU A 103 8.49 7.41 -4.31
C GLU A 103 8.84 6.09 -3.63
N TRP A 104 7.85 5.22 -3.39
CA TRP A 104 8.07 3.91 -2.76
C TRP A 104 9.01 3.03 -3.57
N LYS A 105 8.86 3.00 -4.89
CA LYS A 105 9.77 2.26 -5.77
C LYS A 105 11.23 2.71 -5.62
N GLN A 106 11.48 4.01 -5.46
CA GLN A 106 12.83 4.54 -5.25
C GLN A 106 13.32 4.23 -3.82
N LYS A 107 12.46 4.44 -2.83
CA LYS A 107 12.75 4.25 -1.40
C LYS A 107 13.12 2.82 -1.06
N PHE A 108 12.38 1.84 -1.59
CA PHE A 108 12.53 0.42 -1.26
C PHE A 108 13.36 -0.37 -2.28
N VAL A 109 14.06 0.30 -3.21
CA VAL A 109 14.79 -0.35 -4.31
C VAL A 109 15.80 -1.41 -3.85
N ASN A 110 16.44 -1.17 -2.70
CA ASN A 110 17.43 -2.09 -2.12
C ASN A 110 16.88 -2.92 -0.95
N ASP A 111 15.73 -2.54 -0.38
CA ASP A 111 15.19 -3.14 0.84
C ASP A 111 14.17 -4.24 0.55
N SER A 112 13.34 -4.07 -0.49
CA SER A 112 12.37 -5.08 -0.91
C SER A 112 12.19 -5.08 -2.43
N PRO A 113 12.90 -5.97 -3.13
CA PRO A 113 12.69 -6.21 -4.56
C PRO A 113 11.24 -6.64 -4.88
N PHE A 114 10.59 -7.33 -3.95
CA PHE A 114 9.20 -7.79 -4.11
C PHE A 114 8.21 -6.62 -4.10
N LEU A 115 8.32 -5.72 -3.12
CA LEU A 115 7.50 -4.50 -3.08
C LEU A 115 7.72 -3.65 -4.34
N VAL A 116 8.98 -3.49 -4.75
CA VAL A 116 9.35 -2.75 -5.97
C VAL A 116 8.71 -3.36 -7.22
N LEU A 117 8.65 -4.69 -7.31
CA LEU A 117 7.98 -5.39 -8.41
C LEU A 117 6.48 -5.07 -8.43
N ASN A 118 5.81 -5.15 -7.28
CA ASN A 118 4.39 -4.80 -7.17
C ASN A 118 4.15 -3.34 -7.58
N MET A 119 5.00 -2.40 -7.13
CA MET A 119 4.89 -0.99 -7.53
C MET A 119 5.07 -0.80 -9.05
N LYS A 120 5.97 -1.56 -9.69
CA LYS A 120 6.14 -1.52 -11.15
C LYS A 120 4.90 -2.05 -11.87
N SER A 121 4.33 -3.17 -11.41
CA SER A 121 3.09 -3.74 -11.97
C SER A 121 1.94 -2.75 -11.85
N THR A 122 1.73 -2.19 -10.66
CA THR A 122 0.72 -1.17 -10.38
C THR A 122 0.87 0.06 -11.29
N LEU A 123 2.09 0.60 -11.41
CA LEU A 123 2.34 1.76 -12.28
C LEU A 123 2.04 1.44 -13.74
N LEU A 124 2.45 0.26 -14.24
CA LEU A 124 2.18 -0.17 -15.60
C LEU A 124 0.67 -0.27 -15.86
N ASN A 125 -0.08 -0.86 -14.93
CA ASN A 125 -1.54 -1.00 -15.06
C ASN A 125 -2.24 0.37 -15.11
N LEU A 126 -1.72 1.37 -14.40
CA LEU A 126 -2.30 2.71 -14.34
C LEU A 126 -1.88 3.62 -15.53
N GLU A 127 -0.79 3.31 -16.22
CA GLU A 127 -0.29 4.05 -17.39
C GLU A 127 -0.90 3.57 -18.73
N GLN A 128 -1.50 2.37 -18.77
CA GLN A 128 -2.25 1.85 -19.93
C GLN A 128 -3.62 2.51 -20.10
#